data_AF-A0AAD9E566-F1
#
_entry.id   AF-A0AAD9E566-F1
#
_cell.length_a   1.000
_cell.length_b   1.000
_cell.length_c   1.000
_cell.angle_alpha   90.00
_cell.angle_beta   90.00
_cell.angle_gamma   90.00
#
_symmetry.space_group_name_H-M   'P 1'
#
loop_
_entity.id
_entity.type
_entity.pdbx_description
1 polymer ?
#
loop_
_entity_poly.entity_id
_entity_poly.type
_entity_poly.pdbx_seq_one_letter_code
_entity_poly.pdbx_strand_id
1 'polypeptide(L)' 'MDRTADSGKSRGGGVCVMVNNSWCNNANVVTLTRSCSPNLELLALKLRPFYLPREFTSVIINTVYIPP' A
#
# COMPACT_ATOMS: atom_id res chain seq x y z
N MET A 1 7.14 -0.97 -12.73
CA MET A 1 8.44 -1.61 -12.44
C MET A 1 9.23 -0.60 -11.63
N ASP A 2 9.40 -0.82 -10.32
CA ASP A 2 9.66 0.25 -9.32
C ASP A 2 10.94 -0.02 -8.50
N ARG A 3 11.79 -0.88 -9.05
CA ARG A 3 13.15 -1.13 -8.58
C ARG A 3 14.11 -0.55 -9.60
N THR A 4 14.10 0.77 -9.73
CA THR A 4 15.19 1.49 -10.40
C THR A 4 16.43 1.46 -9.50
N ALA A 5 17.61 1.51 -10.12
CA ALA A 5 18.89 1.54 -9.42
C ALA A 5 18.99 2.68 -8.38
N ASP A 6 18.13 3.69 -8.50
CA ASP A 6 18.06 4.87 -7.63
C ASP A 6 17.47 4.64 -6.23
N SER A 7 16.89 3.46 -5.92
CA SER A 7 16.32 3.26 -4.57
C SER A 7 17.37 3.20 -3.45
N GLY A 8 18.66 3.07 -3.79
CA GLY A 8 19.78 3.08 -2.85
C GLY A 8 19.79 1.94 -1.83
N LYS A 9 18.93 0.91 -2.01
CA LYS A 9 18.83 -0.21 -1.08
C LYS A 9 20.04 -1.14 -1.16
N SER A 10 20.69 -1.34 -0.01
CA SER A 10 21.76 -2.33 0.19
C SER A 10 21.25 -3.74 0.49
N ARG A 11 19.99 -3.88 0.94
CA ARG A 11 19.34 -5.16 1.30
C ARG A 11 17.99 -5.33 0.62
N GLY A 12 17.56 -6.59 0.44
CA GLY A 12 16.21 -6.91 -0.04
C GLY A 12 15.13 -6.57 0.99
N GLY A 13 13.93 -6.24 0.52
CA GLY A 13 12.78 -5.85 1.32
C GLY A 13 11.54 -5.68 0.44
N GLY A 14 10.38 -5.49 1.06
CA GLY A 14 9.11 -5.37 0.35
C GLY A 14 7.94 -5.13 1.30
N VAL A 15 7.07 -4.18 0.97
CA VAL A 15 5.71 -4.10 1.51
C VAL A 15 4.70 -4.70 0.54
N CYS A 16 3.74 -5.45 1.07
CA CYS A 16 2.62 -6.02 0.33
C CYS A 16 1.34 -5.92 1.17
N VAL A 17 0.23 -5.59 0.53
CA VAL A 17 -1.10 -5.64 1.14
C VAL A 17 -1.96 -6.59 0.33
N MET A 18 -2.55 -7.56 1.03
CA MET A 18 -3.56 -8.46 0.46
C MET A 18 -4.93 -8.04 0.97
N VAL A 19 -5.86 -7.80 0.05
CA VAL A 19 -7.23 -7.39 0.36
C VAL A 19 -8.15 -8.57 0.08
N ASN A 20 -8.96 -8.96 1.06
CA ASN A 20 -9.95 -10.02 0.85
C ASN A 20 -11.09 -9.51 -0.04
N ASN A 21 -11.38 -10.25 -1.12
CA ASN A 21 -12.50 -9.94 -2.03
C ASN A 21 -13.87 -9.96 -1.35
N SER A 22 -14.03 -10.62 -0.20
CA SER A 22 -15.25 -10.56 0.61
C SER A 22 -15.38 -9.26 1.42
N TRP A 23 -14.30 -8.50 1.57
CA TRP A 23 -14.26 -7.25 2.32
C TRP A 23 -14.36 -6.02 1.41
N CYS A 24 -13.68 -6.04 0.28
CA CYS A 24 -13.68 -4.96 -0.71
C CYS A 24 -13.53 -5.52 -2.12
N ASN A 25 -14.27 -4.95 -3.08
CA ASN A 25 -14.08 -5.26 -4.49
C ASN A 25 -12.68 -4.78 -4.93
N ASN A 26 -11.93 -5.63 -5.65
CA ASN A 26 -10.62 -5.30 -6.21
C ASN A 26 -10.67 -4.04 -7.11
N ALA A 27 -11.78 -3.79 -7.81
CA ALA A 27 -11.95 -2.59 -8.63
C ALA A 27 -11.98 -1.29 -7.80
N ASN A 28 -12.26 -1.37 -6.50
CA ASN A 28 -12.27 -0.22 -5.60
C ASN A 28 -10.90 0.00 -4.91
N VAL A 29 -9.91 -0.88 -5.14
CA VAL A 29 -8.58 -0.74 -4.57
C VAL A 29 -7.72 0.11 -5.51
N VAL A 30 -7.25 1.25 -5.02
CA VAL A 30 -6.44 2.21 -5.77
C VAL A 30 -5.13 2.44 -5.04
N THR A 31 -4.00 2.20 -5.71
CA THR A 31 -2.69 2.58 -5.19
C THR A 31 -2.54 4.10 -5.24
N LEU A 32 -2.40 4.73 -4.07
CA LEU A 32 -2.20 6.18 -3.96
C LEU A 32 -0.75 6.55 -4.14
N THR A 33 0.13 5.90 -3.38
CA THR A 33 1.57 6.10 -3.51
C THR A 33 2.31 4.82 -3.17
N ARG A 34 3.44 4.67 -3.83
CA ARG A 34 4.42 3.66 -3.51
C ARG A 34 5.77 4.37 -3.47
N SER A 35 6.48 4.26 -2.35
CA SER A 35 7.82 4.80 -2.23
C SER A 35 8.77 3.74 -1.72
N CYS A 36 9.95 3.72 -2.31
CA CYS A 36 11.02 2.80 -1.97
C CYS A 36 12.27 3.63 -1.73
N SER A 37 12.62 3.82 -0.46
CA SER A 37 13.84 4.49 -0.03
C SER A 37 14.74 3.51 0.73
N PRO A 38 16.03 3.86 0.97
CA PRO A 38 16.95 3.03 1.73
C PRO A 38 16.45 2.75 3.15
N ASN A 39 15.79 3.73 3.75
CA ASN A 39 15.37 3.71 5.16
C ASN A 39 13.90 3.33 5.35
N LEU A 40 13.09 3.42 4.30
CA LEU A 40 11.63 3.27 4.40
C LEU A 40 11.02 2.77 3.09
N GLU A 41 10.13 1.79 3.20
CA GLU A 41 9.20 1.41 2.15
C GLU A 41 7.78 1.76 2.55
N LEU A 42 7.07 2.47 1.68
CA LEU A 42 5.68 2.83 1.87
C LEU A 42 4.85 2.29 0.72
N LEU A 43 3.72 1.69 1.07
CA LEU A 43 2.62 1.41 0.15
C LEU A 43 1.34 1.98 0.75
N ALA A 44 0.79 3.01 0.10
CA ALA A 44 -0.47 3.62 0.46
C ALA A 44 -1.56 3.19 -0.53
N LEU A 45 -2.64 2.61 -0.02
CA LEU A 45 -3.79 2.17 -0.80
C LEU A 45 -5.04 2.91 -0.32
N LYS A 46 -5.87 3.35 -1.26
CA LYS A 46 -7.24 3.79 -0.98
C LYS A 46 -8.19 2.67 -1.39
N LEU A 47 -9.12 2.30 -0.53
CA LEU A 47 -10.16 1.34 -0.88
C LEU A 47 -11.49 1.64 -0.18
N ARG A 48 -12.58 1.13 -0.72
CA ARG A 48 -13.93 1.29 -0.15
C ARG A 48 -14.54 -0.08 0.17
N PRO A 49 -14.46 -0.53 1.43
CA PRO A 49 -15.09 -1.79 1.86
C PRO A 49 -16.60 -1.77 1.66
N PHE A 50 -17.21 -2.95 1.52
CA PHE A 50 -18.67 -3.07 1.33
C PHE A 50 -19.48 -2.54 2.51
N TYR A 51 -18.98 -2.74 3.73
CA TYR A 51 -19.66 -2.41 4.97
C TYR A 51 -19.18 -1.08 5.58
N LEU A 52 -18.59 -0.20 4.78
CA LEU A 52 -18.14 1.11 5.25
C LEU A 52 -19.38 2.02 5.49
N PRO A 53 -19.50 2.69 6.66
CA PRO A 53 -20.61 3.61 6.93
C PRO A 53 -20.71 4.71 5.87
N ARG A 54 -21.92 5.20 5.62
CA ARG A 54 -22.21 6.12 4.51
C ARG A 54 -21.46 7.45 4.63
N GLU A 55 -21.15 7.84 5.85
CA GLU A 55 -20.41 9.04 6.24
C GLU A 55 -18.95 9.00 5.77
N PHE A 56 -18.38 7.80 5.58
CA PHE A 56 -17.01 7.63 5.14
C PHE A 56 -16.95 7.30 3.64
N THR A 57 -16.11 8.04 2.91
CA THR A 57 -15.95 7.87 1.46
C THR A 57 -15.05 6.70 1.10
N SER A 58 -13.96 6.51 1.84
CA SER A 58 -12.96 5.45 1.64
C SER A 58 -12.04 5.32 2.85
N VAL A 59 -11.35 4.19 2.94
CA VAL A 59 -10.27 3.94 3.89
C VAL A 59 -8.93 4.07 3.17
N ILE A 60 -7.95 4.68 3.84
CA ILE A 60 -6.56 4.71 3.37
C ILE A 60 -5.72 3.80 4.27
N ILE A 61 -5.07 2.81 3.67
CA ILE A 61 -4.16 1.89 4.35
C ILE A 61 -2.73 2.25 3.96
N ASN A 62 -1.92 2.60 4.96
CA ASN A 62 -0.49 2.84 4.79
C ASN A 62 0.29 1.66 5.38
N THR A 63 0.97 0.91 4.53
CA THR A 63 1.89 -0.15 4.96
C THR A 63 3.30 0.39 4.88
N VAL A 64 3.98 0.39 6.02
CA VAL A 64 5.32 0.94 6.18
C VAL A 64 6.25 -0.17 6.64
N TYR A 65 7.37 -0.32 5.95
CA TYR A 65 8.47 -1.18 6.39
C TYR A 65 9.71 -0.31 6.64
N ILE A 66 10.27 -0.44 7.84
CA ILE A 66 11.50 0.22 8.28
C ILE A 66 12.52 -0.90 8.53
N PRO A 67 13.62 -0.97 7.77
CA PRO A 67 14.67 -1.95 8.00
C PRO A 67 15.27 -1.84 9.41
N PRO A 68 15.64 -2.97 10.05
CA PRO A 68 16.28 -2.99 11.36
C PRO A 68 17.73 -2.49 11.34
#